data_AF-A0A327K0M2-F1
#
_entry.id   AF-A0A327K0M2-F1
#
_cell.length_a   1.000
_cell.length_b   1.000
_cell.length_c   1.000
_cell.angle_alpha   90.00
_cell.angle_beta   90.00
_cell.angle_gamma   90.00
#
_symmetry.space_group_name_H-M   'P 1'
#
loop_
_entity.id
_entity.type
_entity.pdbx_description
1 polymer ?
#
loop_
_entity_poly.entity_id
_entity_poly.type
_entity_poly.pdbx_seq_one_letter_code
_entity_poly.pdbx_strand_id
1 'polypeptide(L)'
;AILAYVEKTQISARPPIAPLRREHDGAAMRIDAATRANLELFRTLHGEKKGSLIEAIDRTVTPAGSRLLAQRLASPLTDPAAVNLRLDS
;
A
#
# COMPACT_ATOMS: atom_id res chain seq x y z
N ALA A 1 -20.86 8.68 -3.23
CA ALA A 1 -21.13 7.35 -3.85
C ALA A 1 -20.57 6.20 -3.01
N ILE A 2 -19.26 6.12 -2.74
CA ILE A 2 -18.66 4.98 -2.00
C ILE A 2 -19.23 4.83 -0.57
N LEU A 3 -19.37 5.92 0.19
CA LEU A 3 -19.93 5.85 1.55
C LEU A 3 -21.36 5.28 1.57
N ALA A 4 -22.23 5.78 0.69
CA ALA A 4 -23.59 5.27 0.54
C ALA A 4 -23.63 3.78 0.13
N TYR A 5 -22.65 3.32 -0.66
CA TYR A 5 -22.54 1.91 -1.03
C TYR A 5 -22.14 1.04 0.18
N VAL A 6 -21.21 1.52 1.01
CA VAL A 6 -20.84 0.85 2.27
C VAL A 6 -22.05 0.79 3.21
N GLU A 7 -22.78 1.89 3.40
CA GLU A 7 -24.01 1.93 4.22
C GLU A 7 -25.07 0.94 3.72
N LYS A 8 -25.27 0.87 2.39
CA LYS A 8 -26.22 -0.05 1.77
C LYS A 8 -25.83 -1.53 1.94
N THR A 9 -24.53 -1.85 1.92
CA THR A 9 -24.04 -3.24 1.94
C THR A 9 -23.69 -3.73 3.34
N GLN A 10 -23.37 -2.82 4.27
CA GLN A 10 -22.86 -3.12 5.62
C GLN A 10 -23.78 -2.59 6.73
N ILE A 11 -25.09 -2.55 6.43
CA ILE A 11 -26.21 -1.99 7.20
C ILE A 11 -25.99 -2.02 8.73
N SER A 12 -25.89 -3.22 9.31
CA SER A 12 -25.79 -3.41 10.78
C SER A 12 -24.35 -3.48 11.28
N ALA A 13 -23.38 -3.73 10.41
CA ALA A 13 -22.00 -4.01 10.80
C ALA A 13 -21.21 -2.75 11.17
N ARG A 14 -21.64 -1.57 10.68
CA ARG A 14 -21.03 -0.25 10.93
C ARG A 14 -19.49 -0.34 11.05
N PRO A 15 -18.81 -0.79 9.98
CA PRO A 15 -17.37 -1.01 10.05
C PRO A 15 -16.67 0.31 10.43
N PRO A 16 -15.59 0.26 11.23
CA PRO A 16 -14.83 1.45 11.57
C PRO A 16 -14.24 2.05 10.29
N ILE A 17 -14.69 3.26 9.94
CA ILE A 17 -14.16 4.04 8.81
C ILE A 17 -13.26 5.11 9.40
N ALA A 18 -11.99 5.09 9.01
CA ALA A 18 -11.05 6.14 9.40
C ALA A 18 -11.48 7.50 8.81
N PRO A 19 -11.14 8.63 9.47
CA PRO A 19 -11.43 9.96 8.95
C PRO A 19 -10.90 10.14 7.52
N LEU A 20 -11.67 10.86 6.71
CA LEU A 20 -11.24 11.20 5.35
C LEU A 20 -10.02 12.10 5.42
N ARG A 21 -8.94 11.68 4.78
CA ARG A 21 -7.73 12.48 4.61
C ARG A 21 -7.51 12.75 3.13
N ARG A 22 -7.22 14.00 2.79
CA ARG A 22 -6.78 14.36 1.44
C ARG A 22 -5.34 13.89 1.26
N GLU A 23 -5.08 13.16 0.20
CA GLU A 23 -3.71 12.92 -0.25
C GLU A 23 -3.24 14.16 -1.02
N HIS A 24 -2.08 14.68 -0.65
CA HIS A 24 -1.49 15.83 -1.33
C HIS A 24 -0.80 15.36 -2.61
N ASP A 25 -0.95 16.15 -3.67
CA ASP A 25 -0.21 15.91 -4.91
C ASP A 25 1.29 15.89 -4.63
N GLY A 26 1.95 14.87 -5.15
CA GLY A 26 3.39 14.68 -4.98
C GLY A 26 3.82 14.11 -3.63
N ALA A 27 2.91 13.78 -2.69
CA ALA A 27 3.26 13.14 -1.41
C ALA A 27 3.80 11.71 -1.56
N ALA A 28 3.55 11.08 -2.71
CA ALA A 28 4.07 9.78 -3.07
C ALA A 28 4.66 9.79 -4.48
N MET A 29 5.70 8.97 -4.69
CA MET A 29 6.32 8.78 -5.98
C MET A 29 5.33 8.11 -6.93
N ARG A 30 5.07 8.76 -8.07
CA ARG A 30 4.28 8.16 -9.14
C ARG A 30 5.12 7.11 -9.85
N ILE A 31 4.65 5.88 -9.82
CA ILE A 31 5.20 4.76 -10.58
C ILE A 31 4.04 4.21 -11.42
N ASP A 32 4.19 4.25 -12.74
CA ASP A 32 3.18 3.72 -13.66
C ASP A 32 3.09 2.19 -13.58
N ALA A 33 2.06 1.62 -14.19
CA ALA A 33 1.79 0.19 -14.13
C ALA A 33 2.90 -0.66 -14.78
N ALA A 34 3.48 -0.20 -15.90
CA ALA A 34 4.54 -0.93 -16.60
C ALA A 34 5.83 -0.95 -15.77
N THR A 35 6.20 0.18 -15.17
CA THR A 35 7.35 0.29 -14.28
C THR A 35 7.17 -0.61 -13.04
N ARG A 36 5.97 -0.65 -12.44
CA ARG A 36 5.68 -1.55 -11.30
C ARG A 36 5.82 -3.03 -11.67
N ALA A 37 5.39 -3.40 -12.88
CA ALA A 37 5.48 -4.77 -13.38
C ALA A 37 6.93 -5.15 -13.70
N ASN A 38 7.67 -4.29 -14.38
CA ASN A 38 9.07 -4.52 -14.75
C ASN A 38 10.01 -4.57 -13.53
N LEU A 39 9.69 -3.84 -12.46
CA LEU A 39 10.38 -3.94 -11.18
C LEU A 39 9.93 -5.15 -10.34
N GLU A 40 8.94 -5.92 -10.82
CA GLU A 40 8.38 -7.09 -10.15
C GLU A 40 8.04 -6.83 -8.67
N LEU A 41 7.45 -5.66 -8.37
CA LEU A 41 7.27 -5.19 -6.99
C LEU A 41 6.43 -6.15 -6.14
N PHE A 42 5.37 -6.71 -6.74
CA PHE A 42 4.40 -7.57 -6.06
C PHE A 42 4.29 -8.97 -6.66
N ARG A 43 4.58 -9.09 -7.95
CA ARG A 43 4.55 -10.32 -8.73
C ARG A 43 5.62 -10.22 -9.81
N THR A 44 6.14 -11.37 -10.21
CA THR A 44 7.02 -11.49 -11.37
C THR A 44 6.29 -11.20 -12.67
N LEU A 45 7.01 -11.05 -13.78
CA LEU A 45 6.45 -10.94 -15.13
C LEU A 45 5.63 -12.18 -15.52
N HIS A 46 5.89 -13.33 -14.89
CA HIS A 46 5.12 -14.57 -15.03
C HIS A 46 3.88 -14.62 -14.11
N GLY A 47 3.65 -13.59 -13.30
CA GLY A 47 2.50 -13.47 -12.41
C GLY A 47 2.65 -14.16 -11.05
N GLU A 48 3.83 -14.68 -10.73
CA GLU A 48 4.08 -15.38 -9.47
C GLU A 48 4.46 -14.41 -8.35
N LYS A 49 4.07 -14.71 -7.10
CA LYS A 49 4.60 -13.96 -5.94
C LYS A 49 6.07 -14.34 -5.66
N LYS A 50 6.43 -15.61 -5.84
CA LYS A 50 7.79 -16.10 -5.61
C LYS A 50 8.76 -15.40 -6.55
N GLY A 51 9.85 -14.86 -6.01
CA GLY A 51 10.85 -14.12 -6.79
C GLY A 51 10.52 -12.63 -7.00
N SER A 52 9.37 -12.14 -6.51
CA SER A 52 9.06 -10.70 -6.49
C SER A 52 9.78 -9.98 -5.33
N LEU A 53 9.89 -8.66 -5.42
CA LEU A 53 10.49 -7.85 -4.35
C LEU A 53 9.75 -8.05 -3.01
N ILE A 54 8.41 -7.98 -3.01
CA ILE A 54 7.64 -8.16 -1.77
C ILE A 54 7.88 -9.53 -1.13
N GLU A 55 8.08 -10.60 -1.90
CA GLU A 55 8.36 -11.92 -1.35
C GLU A 55 9.76 -11.99 -0.74
N ALA A 56 10.74 -11.33 -1.36
CA ALA A 56 12.10 -11.27 -0.85
C ALA A 56 12.18 -10.51 0.49
N ILE A 57 11.44 -9.41 0.64
CA ILE A 57 11.58 -8.50 1.80
C ILE A 57 10.50 -8.64 2.88
N ASP A 58 9.36 -9.28 2.59
CA ASP A 58 8.31 -9.46 3.58
C ASP A 58 8.71 -10.50 4.64
N ARG A 59 9.19 -10.01 5.77
CA ARG A 59 9.50 -10.77 6.99
C ARG A 59 8.53 -10.45 8.12
N THR A 60 7.37 -9.86 7.79
CA THR A 60 6.40 -9.47 8.80
C THR A 60 5.75 -10.72 9.42
N VAL A 61 5.51 -10.67 10.73
CA VAL A 61 4.91 -11.81 11.47
C VAL A 61 3.39 -11.69 11.62
N THR A 62 2.80 -10.63 11.07
CA THR A 62 1.34 -10.42 11.09
C THR A 62 0.82 -10.07 9.70
N PRO A 63 -0.41 -10.51 9.36
CA PRO A 63 -1.05 -10.10 8.11
C PRO A 63 -1.20 -8.58 7.96
N ALA A 64 -1.39 -7.86 9.07
CA ALA A 64 -1.48 -6.40 9.06
C ALA A 64 -0.14 -5.76 8.68
N GLY A 65 0.97 -6.29 9.18
CA GLY A 65 2.32 -5.85 8.81
C GLY A 65 2.59 -6.05 7.31
N SER A 66 2.27 -7.23 6.77
CA SER A 66 2.45 -7.54 5.35
C SER A 66 1.67 -6.58 4.46
N ARG A 67 0.41 -6.29 4.83
CA ARG A 67 -0.42 -5.29 4.12
C ARG A 67 0.17 -3.88 4.20
N LEU A 68 0.70 -3.47 5.35
CA LEU A 68 1.34 -2.16 5.51
C LEU A 68 2.62 -2.05 4.65
N LEU A 69 3.44 -3.09 4.61
CA LEU A 69 4.63 -3.15 3.77
C LEU A 69 4.25 -3.05 2.29
N ALA A 70 3.26 -3.82 1.85
CA ALA A 70 2.78 -3.77 0.47
C ALA A 70 2.24 -2.37 0.11
N GLN A 71 1.48 -1.73 1.01
CA GLN A 71 1.01 -0.36 0.82
C GLN A 71 2.17 0.64 0.67
N ARG A 72 3.22 0.51 1.49
CA ARG A 72 4.41 1.38 1.43
C ARG A 72 5.19 1.20 0.13
N LEU A 73 5.37 -0.04 -0.36
CA LEU A 73 5.96 -0.28 -1.68
C LEU A 73 5.11 0.29 -2.80
N ALA A 74 3.78 0.23 -2.66
CA ALA A 74 2.87 0.74 -3.68
C ALA A 74 2.85 2.27 -3.75
N SER A 75 3.23 2.96 -2.67
CA SER A 75 3.19 4.42 -2.58
C SER A 75 4.42 4.95 -1.83
N PRO A 76 5.60 4.92 -2.46
CA PRO A 76 6.83 5.39 -1.81
C PRO A 76 6.73 6.86 -1.46
N LEU A 77 7.19 7.22 -0.26
CA LEU A 77 7.18 8.62 0.19
C LEU A 77 8.15 9.47 -0.63
N THR A 78 7.80 10.73 -0.82
CA THR A 78 8.67 11.76 -1.43
C THR A 78 9.21 12.75 -0.40
N ASP A 79 8.60 12.83 0.78
CA ASP A 79 9.03 13.70 1.87
C ASP A 79 10.23 13.08 2.62
N PRO A 80 11.43 13.68 2.54
CA PRO A 80 12.61 13.16 3.22
C PRO A 80 12.45 13.09 4.74
N ALA A 81 11.71 14.01 5.35
CA ALA A 81 11.50 14.00 6.80
C ALA A 81 10.69 12.76 7.23
N ALA A 82 9.60 12.46 6.51
CA ALA A 82 8.81 11.25 6.75
C ALA A 82 9.56 9.95 6.41
N VAL A 83 10.49 9.98 5.45
CA VAL A 83 11.39 8.86 5.16
C VAL A 83 12.34 8.63 6.34
N ASN A 84 13.03 9.66 6.81
CA ASN A 84 13.98 9.57 7.92
C ASN A 84 13.30 9.12 9.22
N LEU A 85 12.08 9.61 9.50
CA LEU A 85 11.29 9.16 10.65
C LEU A 85 11.05 7.63 10.65
N ARG A 86 10.99 6.99 9.48
CA ARG A 86 10.87 5.52 9.36
C ARG A 86 12.21 4.80 9.47
N LEU A 87 13.33 5.47 9.21
CA LEU A 87 14.67 4.90 9.33
C LEU A 87 15.13 4.89 10.79
N ASP A 88 14.74 5.90 11.56
CA ASP A 88 15.10 6.08 12.97
C ASP A 88 14.17 5.34 13.95
N SER A 89 13.18 4.60 13.45
CA SER A 89 12.20 3.82 14.23
C SER A 89 12.60 2.36 14.37
#